data_AF-W4L1W2-F1
#
_entry.id   AF-W4L1W2-F1
#
_cell.length_a   1.000
_cell.length_b   1.000
_cell.length_c   1.000
_cell.angle_alpha   90.00
_cell.angle_beta   90.00
_cell.angle_gamma   90.00
#
_symmetry.space_group_name_H-M   'P 1'
#
loop_
_entity.id
_entity.type
_entity.pdbx_description
1 polymer ?
#
loop_
_entity_poly.entity_id
_entity_poly.type
_entity_poly.pdbx_seq_one_letter_code
_entity_poly.pdbx_strand_id
1 'polypeptide(L)' 'ADAADRDHPVFTVDLEAKEITRPQGDKIRFNIDDFRRDCLLNGLDDIGLTLQEVDKIDAFEAAQRQQQPWLYA' A
#
# COMPACT_ATOMS: atom_id res chain seq x y z
N ALA A 1 26.64 -17.12 -4.74
CA ALA A 1 25.31 -16.51 -4.59
C ALA A 1 25.45 -15.01 -4.74
N ASP A 2 24.46 -14.31 -5.31
CA ASP A 2 24.51 -12.88 -5.63
C ASP A 2 24.94 -12.00 -4.44
N ALA A 3 24.63 -12.39 -3.21
CA ALA A 3 25.07 -11.71 -1.99
C ALA A 3 26.60 -11.65 -1.79
N ALA A 4 27.38 -12.43 -2.55
CA ALA A 4 28.85 -12.41 -2.53
C ALA A 4 29.45 -11.49 -3.62
N ASP A 5 28.67 -11.06 -4.60
CA ASP A 5 29.09 -10.12 -5.65
C ASP A 5 29.00 -8.69 -5.11
N ARG A 6 30.14 -8.14 -4.70
CA ARG A 6 30.24 -6.78 -4.16
C ARG A 6 30.28 -5.70 -5.22
N ASP A 7 30.59 -6.08 -6.47
CA ASP A 7 30.75 -5.15 -7.57
C ASP A 7 29.38 -4.82 -8.21
N HIS A 8 28.39 -5.70 -8.07
CA HIS A 8 27.03 -5.51 -8.56
C HIS A 8 25.95 -5.76 -7.49
N PRO A 9 25.78 -4.87 -6.50
CA PRO A 9 24.86 -5.09 -5.37
C PRO A 9 23.39 -4.76 -5.68
N VAL A 10 23.09 -4.16 -6.84
CA VAL A 10 21.76 -3.61 -7.15
C VAL A 10 20.86 -4.68 -7.76
N PHE A 11 19.66 -4.81 -7.22
CA PHE A 11 18.56 -5.58 -7.81
C PHE A 11 17.32 -4.70 -7.92
N THR A 12 16.40 -5.08 -8.79
CA THR A 12 15.14 -4.35 -8.99
C THR A 12 13.98 -5.22 -8.55
N VAL A 13 13.02 -4.63 -7.84
CA VAL A 13 11.76 -5.29 -7.48
C VAL A 13 10.64 -4.56 -8.19
N ASP A 14 9.98 -5.27 -9.10
CA ASP A 14 8.78 -4.81 -9.79
C ASP A 14 7.56 -5.45 -9.13
N LEU A 15 6.78 -4.62 -8.43
CA LEU A 15 5.60 -5.06 -7.71
C LEU A 15 4.40 -5.32 -8.64
N GLU A 16 4.32 -4.61 -9.76
CA GLU A 16 3.24 -4.76 -10.75
C GLU A 16 3.43 -6.08 -11.51
N ALA A 17 4.65 -6.36 -11.97
CA ALA A 17 5.01 -7.62 -12.62
C ALA A 17 5.20 -8.79 -11.64
N LYS A 18 5.26 -8.53 -10.33
CA LYS A 18 5.59 -9.49 -9.26
C LYS A 18 6.90 -10.23 -9.53
N GLU A 19 7.93 -9.47 -9.89
CA GLU A 19 9.23 -9.98 -10.33
C GLU A 19 10.41 -9.26 -9.66
N ILE A 20 11.45 -10.02 -9.35
CA ILE A 20 12.74 -9.51 -8.88
C ILE A 20 13.75 -9.74 -10.02
N THR A 21 14.37 -8.67 -10.50
CA THR A 21 15.49 -8.73 -11.44
C THR A 21 16.80 -8.66 -10.69
N ARG A 22 17.60 -9.71 -10.79
CA ARG A 22 18.93 -9.85 -10.17
C ARG A 22 19.98 -9.00 -10.89
N PRO A 23 21.14 -8.73 -10.26
CA PRO A 23 22.22 -7.97 -10.89
C PRO A 23 22.70 -8.56 -12.22
N GLN A 24 22.60 -9.89 -12.36
CA GLN A 24 23.02 -10.64 -13.55
C GLN A 24 21.93 -10.73 -14.63
N GLY A 25 20.76 -10.11 -14.41
CA GLY A 25 19.63 -10.10 -15.35
C GLY A 25 18.61 -11.22 -15.16
N ASP A 26 18.91 -12.21 -14.31
CA ASP A 26 17.97 -13.28 -13.98
C ASP A 26 16.72 -12.74 -13.26
N LYS A 27 15.56 -13.33 -13.60
CA LYS A 27 14.24 -12.91 -13.11
C LYS A 27 13.63 -13.97 -12.21
N ILE A 28 13.15 -13.54 -11.04
CA ILE A 28 12.49 -14.40 -10.05
C ILE A 28 11.08 -13.89 -9.81
N ARG A 29 10.07 -14.73 -10.04
CA ARG A 29 8.70 -14.39 -9.66
C ARG A 29 8.49 -14.59 -8.17
N PHE A 30 7.72 -13.70 -7.56
CA PHE A 30 7.27 -13.84 -6.18
C PHE A 30 5.74 -13.78 -6.10
N ASN A 31 5.22 -14.21 -4.97
CA ASN A 31 3.81 -14.09 -4.67
C ASN A 31 3.58 -13.13 -3.50
N ILE A 32 2.52 -12.36 -3.58
CA ILE A 32 2.06 -11.45 -2.53
C ILE A 32 0.53 -11.46 -2.57
N ASP A 33 -0.08 -11.25 -1.41
CA ASP A 33 -1.52 -11.03 -1.30
C ASP A 33 -1.94 -9.80 -2.15
N ASP A 34 -3.04 -9.94 -2.89
CA ASP A 34 -3.48 -8.91 -3.85
C ASP A 34 -3.87 -7.62 -3.14
N PHE A 35 -4.51 -7.71 -1.97
CA PHE A 35 -4.84 -6.52 -1.18
C PHE A 35 -3.58 -5.77 -0.73
N ARG A 36 -2.57 -6.48 -0.20
CA ARG A 36 -1.28 -5.86 0.15
C ARG A 36 -0.56 -5.25 -1.05
N ARG A 37 -0.60 -5.91 -2.21
CA ARG A 37 -0.03 -5.38 -3.45
C ARG A 37 -0.70 -4.07 -3.83
N ASP A 38 -2.02 -4.03 -3.83
CA ASP A 38 -2.78 -2.84 -4.20
C ASP A 38 -2.56 -1.71 -3.19
N CYS A 39 -2.45 -2.01 -1.89
CA CYS A 39 -2.06 -1.01 -0.89
C CYS A 39 -0.66 -0.43 -1.17
N LEU A 40 0.33 -1.28 -1.43
CA LEU A 40 1.71 -0.83 -1.73
C LEU A 40 1.79 -0.03 -3.05
N LEU A 41 1.05 -0.42 -4.08
CA LEU A 41 1.01 0.28 -5.37
C LEU A 41 0.34 1.66 -5.26
N ASN A 42 -0.71 1.78 -4.45
CA ASN A 42 -1.45 3.03 -4.28
C ASN A 42 -0.97 3.88 -3.07
N GLY A 43 0.01 3.40 -2.30
CA GLY A 43 0.49 4.08 -1.10
C GLY A 43 -0.52 4.12 0.04
N LEU A 44 -1.40 3.12 0.15
CA LEU A 44 -2.44 3.06 1.18
C LEU A 44 -1.89 2.45 2.47
N ASP A 45 -2.08 3.17 3.57
CA ASP A 45 -1.96 2.67 4.94
C ASP A 45 -3.35 2.53 5.59
N ASP A 46 -3.43 2.20 6.88
CA ASP A 46 -4.71 2.01 7.58
C ASP A 46 -5.58 3.28 7.57
N ILE A 47 -4.94 4.46 7.63
CA ILE A 47 -5.63 5.76 7.54
C ILE A 47 -6.11 5.98 6.11
N GLY A 48 -5.25 5.79 5.11
CA GLY A 48 -5.57 5.91 3.70
C GLY A 48 -6.71 5.00 3.28
N LEU A 49 -6.73 3.75 3.76
CA LEU A 49 -7.83 2.80 3.58
C LEU A 49 -9.14 3.33 4.20
N THR A 50 -9.06 3.88 5.41
CA THR A 50 -10.23 4.49 6.07
C THR A 50 -10.74 5.70 5.28
N LEU A 51 -9.84 6.53 4.75
CA LEU A 51 -10.17 7.72 3.96
C LEU A 51 -10.75 7.40 2.57
N GLN A 52 -10.65 6.15 2.09
CA GLN A 52 -11.40 5.73 0.91
C GLN A 52 -12.92 5.79 1.13
N GLU A 53 -13.36 5.84 2.38
CA GLU A 53 -14.77 5.90 2.77
C GLU A 53 -15.20 7.31 3.23
N VAL A 54 -14.51 8.35 2.74
CA VAL A 54 -14.74 9.76 3.16
C VAL A 54 -16.20 10.18 3.08
N ASP A 55 -16.94 9.78 2.03
CA ASP A 55 -18.36 10.13 1.89
C ASP A 55 -19.21 9.54 3.03
N LYS A 56 -18.88 8.33 3.50
CA LYS A 56 -19.58 7.69 4.62
C LYS A 56 -19.20 8.36 5.95
N ILE A 57 -17.93 8.75 6.11
CA ILE A 57 -17.44 9.50 7.27
C ILE A 57 -18.19 10.83 7.36
N ASP A 58 -18.23 11.60 6.27
CA ASP A 58 -18.90 12.89 6.20
C ASP A 58 -20.40 12.78 6.51
N ALA A 59 -21.07 11.77 5.93
CA ALA A 59 -22.48 11.52 6.19
C ALA A 59 -22.75 11.17 7.66
N PHE A 60 -21.89 10.32 8.25
CA PHE A 60 -21.98 9.97 9.66
C PHE A 60 -21.78 11.20 10.56
N GLU A 61 -20.74 11.99 10.32
CA GLU A 61 -20.45 13.18 11.12
C GLU A 61 -21.53 14.25 10.99
N ALA A 62 -22.11 14.43 9.78
CA ALA A 62 -23.22 15.35 9.58
C ALA A 62 -24.46 14.93 10.39
N ALA A 63 -24.80 13.64 10.39
CA ALA A 63 -25.90 13.10 11.19
C ALA A 63 -25.61 13.24 12.70
N GLN A 64 -24.38 12.96 13.12
CA GLN A 64 -23.97 13.07 14.53
C GLN A 64 -24.02 14.51 15.03
N ARG A 65 -23.59 15.49 14.22
CA ARG A 65 -23.71 16.93 14.54
C ARG A 65 -25.16 17.36 14.80
N GLN A 66 -26.11 16.81 14.05
CA GLN A 66 -27.54 17.13 14.23
C GLN A 66 -28.14 16.45 15.46
N GLN A 67 -27.79 15.18 15.71
CA GLN A 67 -28.36 14.37 16.78
C GLN A 67 -27.73 14.65 18.15
N GLN A 68 -26.44 15.02 18.16
CA GLN A 68 -25.63 15.16 19.37
C GLN A 68 -24.85 16.48 19.32
N PRO A 69 -25.54 17.64 19.27
CA PRO A 69 -24.89 18.94 19.12
C PRO A 69 -23.92 19.26 20.27
N TRP A 70 -24.12 18.69 21.46
CA TRP A 70 -23.23 18.87 22.62
C TRP A 70 -21.82 18.27 22.44
N LEU A 71 -21.61 17.37 21.47
CA LEU A 71 -20.27 16.82 21.18
C LEU A 71 -19.39 17.79 20.38
N TYR A 72 -19.97 18.82 19.78
CA TYR A 72 -19.30 19.77 18.89
C TYR A 72 -19.38 21.22 19.38
N ALA A 73 -19.87 21.43 20.61
CA ALA A 73 -20.04 22.73 21.24
C ALA A 73 -18.73 23.27 21.82
#